data_AF-A0A3A2Z1F3-F1
#
_entry.id   AF-A0A3A2Z1F3-F1
#
_cell.length_a   1.000
_cell.length_b   1.000
_cell.length_c   1.000
_cell.angle_alpha   90.00
_cell.angle_beta   90.00
_cell.angle_gamma   90.00
#
_symmetry.space_group_name_H-M   'P 1'
#
loop_
_entity.id
_entity.type
_entity.pdbx_description
1 polymer ?
#
loop_
_entity_poly.entity_id
_entity_poly.type
_entity_poly.pdbx_seq_one_letter_code
_entity_poly.pdbx_strand_id
1 'polypeptide(L)' 'MDGELFALGCLIYDIFTGERPYNEIDDSDVIERRYAAQIFPCLNCLRYQDIIFKCWTPNTQVRICFRTISIAASESVED' A
#
# COMPACT_ATOMS: atom_id res chain seq x y z
N MET A 1 -4.08 4.31 -15.68
CA MET A 1 -3.54 5.25 -14.68
C MET A 1 -3.89 4.65 -13.35
N ASP A 2 -2.90 4.08 -12.66
CA ASP A 2 -3.11 3.16 -11.54
C ASP A 2 -2.99 3.88 -10.18
N GLY A 3 -3.12 5.22 -10.19
CA GLY A 3 -2.88 6.08 -9.03
C GLY A 3 -3.83 5.80 -7.85
N GLU A 4 -5.03 5.30 -8.11
CA GLU A 4 -5.96 4.92 -7.03
C GLU A 4 -5.49 3.68 -6.26
N LEU A 5 -4.86 2.70 -6.94
CA LEU A 5 -4.28 1.54 -6.27
C LEU A 5 -3.06 1.93 -5.45
N PHE A 6 -2.24 2.85 -5.99
CA PHE A 6 -1.11 3.40 -5.25
C PHE A 6 -1.57 4.11 -3.97
N ALA A 7 -2.54 5.02 -4.08
CA ALA A 7 -3.11 5.73 -2.94
C ALA A 7 -3.72 4.76 -1.91
N LEU A 8 -4.39 3.70 -2.37
CA LEU A 8 -4.92 2.66 -1.50
C LEU A 8 -3.82 1.90 -0.74
N GLY A 9 -2.74 1.50 -1.42
CA GLY A 9 -1.59 0.88 -0.78
C GLY A 9 -0.95 1.78 0.28
N CYS A 10 -0.84 3.08 -0.01
CA CYS A 10 -0.34 4.08 0.94
C CYS A 10 -1.26 4.25 2.15
N LEU A 11 -2.58 4.22 1.95
CA LEU A 11 -3.55 4.30 3.04
C LEU A 11 -3.50 3.07 3.95
N ILE A 12 -3.40 1.87 3.38
CA ILE A 12 -3.27 0.63 4.17
C ILE A 12 -1.97 0.68 4.98
N TYR A 13 -0.85 1.05 4.36
CA TYR A 13 0.42 1.20 5.05
C TYR A 13 0.31 2.17 6.25
N ASP A 14 -0.31 3.33 6.04
CA ASP A 14 -0.53 4.37 7.06
C ASP A 14 -1.38 3.85 8.23
N ILE A 15 -2.48 3.15 7.95
CA ILE A 15 -3.35 2.57 9.00
C ILE A 15 -2.59 1.58 9.90
N PHE A 16 -1.71 0.75 9.34
CA PHE A 16 -1.02 -0.31 10.09
C PHE A 16 0.30 0.12 10.73
N THR A 17 0.94 1.15 10.20
CA THR A 17 2.24 1.65 10.71
C THR A 17 2.11 2.93 11.52
N GLY A 18 1.04 3.71 11.31
CA GLY A 18 0.89 5.06 11.83
C GLY A 18 1.76 6.10 11.10
N GLU A 19 2.44 5.70 10.01
CA GLU A 19 3.35 6.55 9.24
C GLU A 19 3.04 6.47 7.74
N ARG A 20 3.30 7.56 7.01
CA ARG A 20 3.21 7.53 5.54
C ARG A 20 4.33 6.66 4.96
N PRO A 21 4.11 5.95 3.84
CA PRO A 21 5.22 5.35 3.11
C PRO A 21 6.18 6.46 2.65
N TYR A 22 7.49 6.24 2.81
CA TYR A 22 8.53 7.24 2.55
C TYR A 22 8.44 8.50 3.43
N ASN A 23 8.01 8.36 4.69
CA ASN A 23 7.88 9.47 5.64
C ASN A 23 9.19 10.29 5.82
N GLU A 24 10.33 9.68 5.50
CA GLU A 24 11.66 10.27 5.52
C GLU A 24 12.05 11.05 4.25
N ILE A 25 11.19 11.09 3.24
CA ILE A 25 11.42 11.75 1.95
C ILE A 25 10.38 12.85 1.73
N ASP A 26 10.81 14.11 1.75
CA ASP A 26 9.92 15.25 1.47
C ASP A 26 9.77 15.55 -0.04
N ASP A 27 10.68 15.02 -0.87
CA ASP A 27 10.71 15.27 -2.31
C ASP A 27 9.79 14.29 -3.06
N SER A 28 8.68 14.82 -3.59
CA SER A 28 7.69 14.06 -4.35
C SER A 28 8.25 13.45 -5.64
N ASP A 29 9.20 14.12 -6.29
CA ASP A 29 9.81 13.62 -7.54
C ASP A 29 10.70 12.40 -7.23
N VAL A 30 11.35 12.39 -6.07
CA VAL A 30 12.12 11.23 -5.59
C VAL A 30 11.21 10.05 -5.29
N ILE A 31 10.05 10.29 -4.66
CA ILE A 31 9.04 9.26 -4.39
C ILE A 31 8.51 8.69 -5.71
N GLU A 32 8.16 9.54 -6.68
CA GLU A 32 7.68 9.10 -7.99
C GLU A 32 8.73 8.24 -8.73
N ARG A 33 10.01 8.65 -8.70
CA ARG A 33 11.11 7.86 -9.29
C ARG A 33 11.30 6.52 -8.60
N ARG A 34 11.21 6.45 -7.26
CA ARG A 34 11.30 5.19 -6.52
C ARG A 34 10.14 4.27 -6.85
N TYR A 35 8.93 4.82 -6.95
CA TYR A 35 7.76 4.07 -7.37
C TYR A 35 7.92 3.51 -8.78
N ALA A 36 8.34 4.35 -9.75
CA ALA A 36 8.59 3.92 -11.12
C ALA A 36 9.70 2.85 -11.21
N ALA A 37 10.69 2.90 -10.31
CA ALA A 37 11.73 1.91 -10.18
C ALA A 37 11.34 0.68 -9.34
N GLN A 38 10.10 0.63 -8.82
CA GLN A 38 9.59 -0.42 -7.93
C GLN A 38 10.43 -0.61 -6.65
N ILE A 39 11.01 0.48 -6.14
CA ILE A 39 11.79 0.51 -4.90
C ILE A 39 10.86 0.97 -3.77
N PHE A 40 10.28 0.01 -3.05
CA PHE A 40 9.30 0.26 -2.01
C PHE A 40 9.89 0.29 -0.59
N PRO A 41 9.22 0.94 0.38
CA PRO A 41 9.57 0.82 1.79
C PRO A 41 9.49 -0.63 2.27
N CYS A 42 10.20 -0.95 3.36
CA CYS A 42 10.17 -2.28 3.94
C CYS A 42 8.76 -2.63 4.43
N LEU A 43 8.21 -3.76 3.97
CA LEU A 43 6.89 -4.25 4.38
C LEU A 43 6.96 -5.41 5.37
N ASN A 44 8.16 -5.80 5.81
CA ASN A 44 8.33 -6.97 6.67
C ASN A 44 7.53 -6.81 7.96
N CYS A 45 6.87 -7.89 8.36
CA CYS A 45 6.07 -7.96 9.59
C CYS A 45 4.80 -7.09 9.57
N LEU A 46 4.46 -6.42 8.46
CA LEU A 46 3.19 -5.72 8.33
C LEU A 46 2.06 -6.71 8.04
N ARG A 47 0.98 -6.62 8.83
CA ARG A 47 -0.27 -7.26 8.49
C ARG A 47 -0.72 -6.71 7.14
N TYR A 48 -0.95 -7.59 6.17
CA TYR A 48 -1.31 -7.25 4.79
C TYR A 48 -0.19 -6.70 3.88
N GLN A 49 1.08 -6.98 4.19
CA GLN A 49 2.22 -6.68 3.31
C GLN A 49 2.00 -7.07 1.83
N ASP A 50 1.38 -8.22 1.57
CA ASP A 50 1.11 -8.70 0.20
C ASP A 50 0.06 -7.86 -0.53
N ILE A 51 -0.90 -7.27 0.20
CA ILE A 51 -1.90 -6.35 -0.37
C ILE A 51 -1.23 -5.04 -0.74
N ILE A 52 -0.46 -4.47 0.19
CA ILE A 52 0.26 -3.21 -0.02
C ILE A 52 1.18 -3.33 -1.24
N PHE A 53 1.99 -4.40 -1.29
CA PHE A 53 2.90 -4.66 -2.41
C PHE A 53 2.16 -4.80 -3.75
N LYS A 54 1.05 -5.54 -3.79
CA LYS A 54 0.23 -5.68 -5.01
C LYS A 54 -0.35 -4.34 -5.46
N CYS A 55 -0.88 -3.55 -4.53
CA CYS A 55 -1.44 -2.23 -4.80
C CYS A 55 -0.36 -1.24 -5.34
N TRP A 56 0.92 -1.42 -5.01
CA TRP A 56 2.03 -0.64 -5.57
C TRP A 56 2.66 -1.21 -6.84
N THR A 57 2.32 -2.43 -7.24
CA THR A 57 2.89 -3.06 -8.43
C THR A 57 2.07 -2.69 -9.67
N PRO A 58 2.71 -2.23 -10.76
CA PRO A 58 2.02 -1.93 -12.02
C PRO A 58 1.25 -3.14 -12.56
N ASN A 59 0.11 -2.91 -13.21
CA ASN A 59 -0.78 -3.94 -13.79
C ASN A 59 -1.56 -4.83 -12.80
N THR A 60 -1.61 -4.47 -11.51
CA THR A 60 -2.51 -5.14 -10.56
C THR A 60 -3.96 -4.69 -10.78
N GLN A 61 -4.91 -5.63 -10.75
CA GLN A 61 -6.33 -5.29 -10.86
C GLN A 61 -6.92 -4.82 -9.52
N VAL A 62 -7.64 -3.70 -9.56
CA VAL A 62 -8.39 -3.11 -8.43
C VAL A 62 -9.26 -4.13 -7.68
N ARG A 63 -9.87 -5.07 -8.41
CA ARG A 63 -10.74 -6.14 -7.87
C ARG A 63 -10.04 -7.05 -6.85
N ILE A 64 -8.71 -7.18 -6.92
CA ILE A 64 -7.93 -8.01 -6.02
C ILE A 64 -7.74 -7.31 -4.67
N CYS A 65 -7.34 -6.02 -4.62
CA CYS A 65 -7.18 -5.30 -3.36
C CYS A 65 -8.54 -5.13 -2.63
N PHE A 66 -9.66 -4.85 -3.33
CA PHE A 66 -10.98 -4.69 -2.68
C PHE A 66 -11.46 -5.95 -1.95
N ARG A 67 -11.35 -7.13 -2.55
CA ARG A 67 -11.74 -8.39 -1.88
C ARG A 67 -10.94 -8.63 -0.60
N THR A 68 -9.63 -8.37 -0.64
CA THR A 68 -8.78 -8.62 0.52
C THR A 68 -8.98 -7.59 1.63
N ILE A 69 -9.28 -6.32 1.30
CA ILE A 69 -9.65 -5.29 2.30
C ILE A 69 -10.99 -5.63 2.95
N SER A 70 -12.00 -6.08 2.19
CA SER A 70 -13.28 -6.49 2.77
C SER A 70 -13.13 -7.67 3.74
N ILE A 71 -12.23 -8.61 3.45
CA ILE A 71 -11.89 -9.71 4.37
C ILE A 71 -11.21 -9.17 5.63
N ALA A 72 -10.16 -8.35 5.47
CA ALA A 72 -9.45 -7.73 6.59
C ALA A 72 -10.35 -6.90 7.52
N ALA A 73 -11.30 -6.15 6.93
CA ALA A 73 -12.28 -5.37 7.68
C ALA A 73 -13.29 -6.26 8.42
N SER A 74 -13.60 -7.45 7.88
CA SER A 74 -14.49 -8.41 8.55
C SER A 74 -13.81 -9.07 9.76
N GLU A 75 -12.50 -9.29 9.70
CA GLU A 75 -11.70 -9.84 10.81
C GLU A 75 -11.51 -8.85 11.97
N SER A 76 -11.72 -7.55 11.74
CA SER A 76 -11.54 -6.49 12.76
C SER A 76 -12.82 -6.17 13.55
N VAL A 77 -13.94 -6.86 13.28
CA VAL A 77 -15.25 -6.64 13.95
C VAL A 77 -15.53 -7.72 15.01
N GLU A 78 -14.65 -8.71 15.18
CA GLU A 78 -14.73 -9.68 16.27
C GLU A 78 -13.75 -9.31 17.40
N ASP A 79 -14.10 -8.27 18.17
CA ASP A 79 -13.73 -8.10 19.59
C ASP A 79 -14.64 -7.04 20.26
#